data_AF-A0A7S2HXV2-F1
#
_entry.id   AF-A0A7S2HXV2-F1
#
_cell.length_a   1.000
_cell.length_b   1.000
_cell.length_c   1.000
_cell.angle_alpha   90.00
_cell.angle_beta   90.00
_cell.angle_gamma   90.00
#
_symmetry.space_group_name_H-M   'P 1'
#
loop_
_entity.id
_entity.type
_entity.pdbx_description
1 polymer ?
#
loop_
_entity_poly.entity_id
_entity_poly.type
_entity_poly.pdbx_seq_one_letter_code
_entity_poly.pdbx_strand_id
1 'polypeptide(L)'
;FEELYQKLLAISGLAEQVDVLAKEIFKKATLQHNFTAMYADLCARLDGDLSFNSDGTATGSMAFRSAILTQCRELFETSWQPVAAGETSEDMDQAEGREGLW
;
A
#
# COMPACT_ATOMS: atom_id res chain seq x y z
N PHE A 1 -0.46 -10.09 20.05
CA PHE A 1 -1.25 -9.53 18.94
C PHE A 1 -2.56 -8.96 19.46
N GLU A 2 -3.38 -9.75 20.18
CA GLU A 2 -4.67 -9.30 20.71
C GLU A 2 -4.59 -8.01 21.56
N GLU A 3 -3.64 -7.91 22.49
CA GLU A 3 -3.46 -6.69 23.30
C GLU A 3 -3.11 -5.45 22.47
N LEU A 4 -2.36 -5.63 21.38
CA LEU A 4 -2.03 -4.54 20.46
C LEU A 4 -3.25 -4.15 19.62
N TYR A 5 -4.05 -5.13 19.23
CA TYR A 5 -5.30 -4.93 18.50
C TYR A 5 -6.32 -4.14 19.33
N GLN A 6 -6.49 -4.49 20.61
CA GLN A 6 -7.37 -3.76 21.53
C GLN A 6 -6.92 -2.30 21.73
N LYS A 7 -5.61 -2.07 21.87
CA LYS A 7 -5.06 -0.70 21.93
C LYS A 7 -5.31 0.08 20.63
N LEU A 8 -5.20 -0.59 19.50
CA LEU A 8 -5.39 -0.01 18.19
C LEU A 8 -6.86 0.39 17.97
N LEU A 9 -7.81 -0.46 18.38
CA LEU A 9 -9.24 -0.14 18.38
C LEU A 9 -9.59 1.04 19.29
N ALA A 10 -9.02 1.07 20.50
CA ALA A 10 -9.25 2.17 21.44
C ALA A 10 -8.76 3.53 20.88
N ILE A 11 -7.74 3.52 20.03
CA ILE A 11 -7.21 4.72 19.36
C ILE A 11 -7.98 5.03 18.07
N SER A 12 -8.55 4.05 17.37
CA SER A 12 -9.22 4.26 16.08
C SER A 12 -10.68 4.70 16.17
N GLY A 13 -11.20 4.98 17.37
CA GLY A 13 -12.59 5.41 17.57
C GLY A 13 -12.93 6.76 16.94
N LEU A 14 -11.94 7.55 16.52
CA LEU A 14 -12.14 8.84 15.86
C LEU A 14 -11.97 8.71 14.33
N ALA A 15 -12.88 9.29 13.56
CA ALA A 15 -12.88 9.21 12.09
C ALA A 15 -11.54 9.67 11.46
N GLU A 16 -10.89 10.67 12.04
CA GLU A 16 -9.59 11.18 11.58
C GLU A 16 -8.44 10.16 11.79
N GLN A 17 -8.56 9.30 12.79
CA GLN A 17 -7.54 8.30 13.13
C GLN A 17 -7.65 7.05 12.26
N VAL A 18 -8.84 6.78 11.71
CA VAL A 18 -9.10 5.66 10.79
C VAL A 18 -8.29 5.80 9.49
N ASP A 19 -8.18 7.02 8.95
CA ASP A 19 -7.39 7.28 7.73
C ASP A 19 -5.89 7.04 7.96
N VAL A 20 -5.35 7.56 9.07
CA VAL A 20 -3.95 7.36 9.46
C VAL A 20 -3.65 5.87 9.67
N LEU A 21 -4.57 5.15 10.30
CA LEU A 21 -4.44 3.72 10.54
C LEU A 21 -4.43 2.92 9.23
N ALA A 22 -5.37 3.19 8.33
CA ALA A 22 -5.45 2.54 7.02
C ALA A 22 -4.17 2.77 6.21
N LYS A 23 -3.64 4.00 6.20
CA LYS A 23 -2.37 4.37 5.56
C LYS A 23 -1.19 3.55 6.10
N GLU A 24 -1.06 3.45 7.42
CA GLU A 24 0.06 2.76 8.04
C GLU A 24 0.00 1.24 7.83
N ILE A 25 -1.19 0.63 7.96
CA ILE A 25 -1.38 -0.79 7.66
C ILE A 25 -1.01 -1.09 6.21
N PHE A 26 -1.52 -0.28 5.29
CA PHE A 26 -1.29 -0.49 3.86
C PHE A 26 0.19 -0.33 3.48
N LYS A 27 0.85 0.70 4.00
CA LYS A 27 2.30 0.90 3.81
C LYS A 27 3.11 -0.29 4.33
N LYS A 28 2.75 -0.85 5.48
CA LYS A 28 3.45 -2.05 6.00
C LYS A 28 3.15 -3.28 5.15
N ALA A 29 1.91 -3.44 4.68
CA ALA A 29 1.51 -4.57 3.85
C ALA A 29 2.23 -4.60 2.49
N THR A 30 2.58 -3.44 1.94
CA THR A 30 3.32 -3.34 0.67
C THR A 30 4.84 -3.43 0.84
N LEU A 31 5.38 -3.27 2.05
CA LEU A 31 6.80 -3.46 2.35
C LEU A 31 7.12 -4.86 2.90
N GLN A 32 6.17 -5.47 3.62
CA GLN A 32 6.35 -6.74 4.32
C GLN A 32 5.49 -7.84 3.69
N HIS A 33 5.85 -8.25 2.47
CA HIS A 33 5.08 -9.22 1.68
C HIS A 33 4.84 -10.57 2.37
N ASN A 34 5.73 -10.97 3.28
CA ASN A 34 5.57 -12.20 4.06
C ASN A 34 4.36 -12.17 5.02
N PHE A 35 3.85 -10.98 5.34
CA PHE A 35 2.73 -10.78 6.26
C PHE A 35 1.49 -10.21 5.58
N THR A 36 1.43 -10.16 4.25
CA THR A 36 0.28 -9.59 3.52
C THR A 36 -1.05 -10.25 3.90
N ALA A 37 -1.08 -11.57 4.10
CA ALA A 37 -2.27 -12.28 4.56
C ALA A 37 -2.72 -11.81 5.97
N MET A 38 -1.79 -11.64 6.90
CA MET A 38 -2.07 -11.13 8.25
C MET A 38 -2.61 -9.69 8.20
N TYR A 39 -2.08 -8.85 7.32
CA TYR A 39 -2.58 -7.48 7.14
C TYR A 39 -3.98 -7.46 6.51
N ALA A 40 -4.28 -8.36 5.58
CA ALA A 40 -5.62 -8.52 5.03
C ALA A 40 -6.64 -8.96 6.10
N ASP A 41 -6.26 -9.94 6.94
CA ASP A 41 -7.08 -10.38 8.06
C ASP A 41 -7.31 -9.26 9.08
N LEU A 42 -6.28 -8.43 9.35
CA LEU A 42 -6.40 -7.26 10.21
C LEU A 42 -7.38 -6.23 9.63
N CYS A 43 -7.32 -5.94 8.34
CA CYS A 43 -8.28 -5.05 7.68
C CYS A 43 -9.72 -5.58 7.78
N ALA A 44 -9.93 -6.89 7.59
CA ALA A 44 -11.26 -7.50 7.71
C ALA A 44 -11.81 -7.40 9.14
N ARG A 45 -10.96 -7.64 10.15
CA ARG A 45 -11.35 -7.48 11.57
C ARG A 45 -11.68 -6.04 11.91
N LEU A 46 -10.86 -5.08 11.46
CA LEU A 46 -11.09 -3.65 11.69
C LEU A 46 -12.38 -3.17 11.03
N ASP A 47 -12.66 -3.60 9.79
CA ASP A 47 -13.90 -3.25 9.11
C ASP A 47 -15.13 -3.76 9.88
N GLY A 48 -15.04 -4.99 10.41
CA GLY A 48 -16.05 -5.58 11.29
C GLY A 48 -16.25 -4.75 12.57
N ASP A 49 -15.19 -4.52 13.33
CA ASP A 49 -15.30 -3.85 14.64
C ASP A 49 -15.66 -2.36 14.51
N LEU A 50 -15.19 -1.67 13.46
CA LEU A 50 -15.59 -0.29 13.15
C LEU A 50 -17.04 -0.17 12.67
N SER A 51 -17.66 -1.26 12.20
CA SER A 51 -19.09 -1.28 11.84
C SER A 51 -20.02 -1.33 13.06
N PHE A 52 -19.52 -1.81 14.21
CA PHE A 52 -20.29 -2.02 15.44
C PHE A 52 -19.99 -0.99 16.55
N ASN A 53 -19.23 0.07 16.25
CA ASN A 53 -18.85 1.05 17.27
C ASN A 53 -20.05 1.69 17.97
N SER A 54 -19.86 2.02 19.26
CA SER A 54 -20.87 2.34 20.28
C SER A 54 -21.86 3.45 19.94
N ASP A 55 -21.57 4.30 18.95
CA ASP A 55 -22.44 5.39 18.51
C ASP A 55 -23.48 4.96 17.46
N GLY A 56 -23.48 3.68 17.03
CA GLY A 56 -24.48 3.15 16.10
C GLY A 56 -24.42 3.75 14.69
N THR A 57 -23.37 4.54 14.38
CA THR A 57 -23.15 5.11 13.06
C THR A 57 -22.13 4.25 12.30
N ALA A 58 -22.53 3.69 11.15
CA ALA A 58 -21.68 2.88 10.28
C ALA A 58 -20.56 3.67 9.57
N THR A 59 -20.29 4.90 10.01
CA THR A 59 -19.37 5.85 9.40
C THR A 59 -17.92 5.37 9.49
N GLY A 60 -17.55 4.65 10.56
CA GLY A 60 -16.19 4.15 10.76
C GLY A 60 -15.74 3.12 9.71
N SER A 61 -16.56 2.10 9.46
CA SER A 61 -16.30 1.08 8.43
C SER A 61 -16.25 1.69 7.02
N MET A 62 -17.20 2.57 6.69
CA MET A 62 -17.21 3.23 5.38
C MET A 62 -15.97 4.11 5.17
N ALA A 63 -15.57 4.89 6.18
CA ALA A 63 -14.37 5.70 6.14
C ALA A 63 -13.10 4.83 6.00
N PHE A 64 -13.03 3.70 6.72
CA PHE A 64 -11.90 2.77 6.64
C PHE A 64 -11.77 2.16 5.23
N ARG A 65 -12.87 1.64 4.68
CA ARG A 65 -12.89 1.09 3.32
C ARG A 65 -12.52 2.13 2.28
N SER A 66 -13.05 3.35 2.43
CA SER A 66 -12.70 4.47 1.54
C SER A 66 -11.20 4.78 1.61
N ALA A 67 -10.61 4.82 2.81
CA ALA A 67 -9.19 5.08 2.99
C ALA A 67 -8.33 4.00 2.33
N ILE A 68 -8.63 2.70 2.54
CA ILE A 68 -7.90 1.60 1.90
C ILE A 68 -7.98 1.68 0.36
N LEU A 69 -9.15 2.01 -0.19
CA LEU A 69 -9.32 2.16 -1.63
C LEU A 69 -8.51 3.35 -2.18
N THR A 70 -8.49 4.48 -1.48
CA THR A 70 -7.65 5.63 -1.83
C THR A 70 -6.18 5.24 -1.89
N GLN A 71 -5.70 4.47 -0.90
CA GLN A 71 -4.32 4.00 -0.88
C GLN A 71 -3.98 3.06 -2.05
N CYS A 72 -4.89 2.14 -2.40
CA CYS A 72 -4.75 1.32 -3.61
C CYS A 72 -4.69 2.18 -4.86
N ARG A 73 -5.56 3.20 -4.89
CA ARG A 73 -5.58 4.37 -5.79
C ARG A 73 -4.17 4.88 -6.10
N GLU A 74 -3.63 5.51 -5.08
CA GLU A 74 -2.37 6.25 -5.12
C GLU A 74 -1.17 5.34 -5.41
N LEU A 75 -1.13 4.14 -4.83
CA LEU A 75 -0.04 3.20 -5.12
C LEU A 75 -0.09 2.73 -6.56
N PHE A 76 -1.27 2.47 -7.11
CA PHE A 76 -1.40 2.10 -8.51
C PHE A 76 -0.92 3.24 -9.41
N GLU A 77 -1.39 4.46 -9.18
CA GLU A 77 -0.99 5.65 -9.97
C GLU A 77 0.53 5.92 -9.89
N THR A 78 1.13 5.73 -8.71
CA THR A 78 2.58 5.94 -8.51
C THR A 78 3.42 4.81 -9.11
N SER A 79 2.96 3.56 -8.98
CA SER A 79 3.69 2.40 -9.50
C SER A 79 3.58 2.28 -11.03
N TRP A 80 2.57 2.91 -11.63
CA TRP A 80 2.35 2.91 -13.08
C TRP A 80 3.00 4.08 -13.80
N GLN A 81 3.97 4.77 -13.19
CA GLN A 81 4.76 5.74 -13.93
C GLN A 81 5.42 5.02 -15.12
N PRO A 82 5.16 5.46 -16.37
CA PRO A 82 5.87 4.93 -17.52
C PRO A 82 7.36 5.10 -17.23
N VAL A 83 8.14 4.03 -17.39
CA VAL A 83 9.59 4.16 -17.57
C VAL A 83 9.75 5.28 -18.58
N ALA A 84 10.29 6.42 -18.15
CA ALA A 84 10.47 7.57 -19.02
C ALA A 84 11.23 7.06 -20.24
N ALA A 85 10.55 7.06 -21.38
CA ALA A 85 11.13 6.62 -22.64
C ALA A 85 12.28 7.59 -22.95
N GLY A 86 13.50 7.22 -22.58
CA GLY A 86 14.64 8.14 -22.72
C GLY A 86 15.92 7.80 -21.97
N GLU A 87 16.18 6.53 -21.63
CA GLU A 87 17.57 6.07 -21.46
C GLU A 87 17.84 5.02 -22.54
N THR A 88 17.86 5.48 -23.79
CA THR A 88 18.59 4.79 -24.85
C THR A 88 20.05 4.76 -24.43
N SER A 89 20.56 3.58 -24.11
CA SER A 89 21.99 3.32 -24.01
C SER A 89 22.59 3.41 -25.43
N GLU A 90 22.71 4.62 -25.95
CA GLU A 90 23.58 4.94 -27.07
C GLU A 90 24.97 5.19 -26.48
N ASP A 91 25.78 4.12 -26.42
CA ASP A 91 27.24 4.19 -26.60
C ASP A 91 27.81 2.77 -26.57
N MET A 92 27.83 2.15 -27.74
CA MET A 92 28.86 1.15 -28.05
C MET A 92 29.38 1.46 -29.46
N ASP A 93 30.27 2.45 -29.48
CA ASP A 93 31.06 2.90 -30.62
C ASP A 93 31.58 1.71 -31.44
N GLN A 94 31.30 1.78 -32.74
CA GLN A 94 31.78 0.85 -33.76
C GLN A 94 32.89 1.54 -34.57
N ALA A 95 34.14 1.13 -34.37
CA ALA A 95 35.26 1.10 -35.33
C ALA A 95 36.47 0.53 -34.57
N GLU A 96 37.32 -0.37 -35.06
CA GLU A 96 37.90 -0.47 -36.39
C GLU A 96 38.66 -1.81 -36.52
N GLY A 97 38.90 -2.29 -37.74
CA GLY A 97 39.95 -3.29 -38.00
C GLY A 97 39.53 -4.53 -38.80
N ARG A 98 39.15 -4.35 -40.08
CA ARG A 98 39.51 -5.35 -41.10
C ARG A 98 41.05 -5.36 -41.18
N GLU A 99 41.67 -6.54 -41.14
CA GLU A 99 42.74 -7.01 -42.04
C GLU A 99 43.59 -8.15 -41.44
N GLY A 100 43.92 -9.14 -42.28
CA GLY A 100 44.84 -10.26 -42.02
C GLY A 100 44.13 -11.63 -41.98
N LEU A 101 43.81 -12.27 -43.11
CA LEU A 101 44.70 -13.09 -43.96
C LEU A 101 45.49 -14.13 -43.13
N TRP A 102 44.99 -15.37 -43.06
CA TRP A 102 45.60 -16.68 -43.38
C TRP A 102 44.68 -17.80 -42.87
#